data_AF-A0A8H7D9T3-F1
#
_entry.id   AF-A0A8H7D9T3-F1
#
_cell.length_a   1.000
_cell.length_b   1.000
_cell.length_c   1.000
_cell.angle_alpha   90.00
_cell.angle_beta   90.00
_cell.angle_gamma   90.00
#
_symmetry.space_group_name_H-M   'P 1'
#
loop_
_entity.id
_entity.type
_entity.pdbx_description
1 polymer ?
#
loop_
_entity_poly.entity_id
_entity_poly.type
_entity_poly.pdbx_seq_one_letter_code
_entity_poly.pdbx_strand_id
1 'polypeptide(L)'
;MEVFANVFIILMGEPSLVCYVVSSSFPSSVSARDGGSTLASANFTFARPSSSRDPSFSDWVTVVCLHPEAMTPDDCKMPGFGRCPNSDVSGILVRVSAYLTNLLLGIVIMYDPEEASGGVWTQLLTVYSLLISAIIAIYTKGLTRFHAEMTLLLVLSPLSFTLAVYAILGFCGRNHRLNSILSSSREHLLPRLAVVGFWLIALALMIFSSISSDIHFTPPAPCDDLKDKGTFAAFMESLSFIPYVGLVVVIQTIPAMYASGQATKAVIAIASTPLSALVLAMILAAIKSRGSLSAQVRMMNLNNKSDRFWAYWQLFGERYPLLHFCGVFLIPMTYWVMISEIRSLNTADDIFSPSFGQVLAVFVVLDPLQSVLKMVPRASRWFNNLAIIRVVTRRRPEFAPIPLNLEDADPEMVSLKSLEKESE
;
A
#
# COMPACT_ATOMS: atom_id res chain seq x y z
N MET A 1 6.57 -21.77 10.21
CA MET A 1 6.49 -20.79 11.30
C MET A 1 7.67 -20.86 12.26
N GLU A 2 8.14 -22.05 12.69
CA GLU A 2 9.34 -22.16 13.57
C GLU A 2 10.63 -21.59 12.96
N VAL A 3 10.87 -21.75 11.66
CA VAL A 3 12.08 -21.18 11.00
C VAL A 3 12.05 -19.65 11.02
N PHE A 4 10.88 -19.02 10.81
CA PHE A 4 10.73 -17.57 10.87
C PHE A 4 10.76 -17.03 12.30
N ALA A 5 10.19 -17.76 13.28
CA ALA A 5 10.30 -17.40 14.69
C ALA A 5 11.75 -17.44 15.18
N ASN A 6 12.53 -18.45 14.74
CA ASN A 6 13.95 -18.56 15.09
C ASN A 6 14.79 -17.46 14.42
N VAL A 7 14.51 -17.08 13.17
CA VAL A 7 15.20 -15.95 12.51
C VAL A 7 14.85 -14.60 13.18
N PHE A 8 13.60 -14.42 13.62
CA PHE A 8 13.16 -13.20 14.31
C PHE A 8 13.75 -13.07 15.71
N ILE A 9 13.93 -14.18 16.43
CA ILE A 9 14.62 -14.21 17.73
C ILE A 9 16.12 -13.95 17.58
N ILE A 10 16.75 -14.45 16.51
CA ILE A 10 18.18 -14.20 16.22
C ILE A 10 18.43 -12.73 15.85
N LEU A 11 17.51 -12.08 15.14
CA LEU A 11 17.65 -10.65 14.77
C LEU A 11 17.35 -9.67 15.91
N MET A 12 16.70 -10.11 17.00
CA MET A 12 16.35 -9.30 18.17
C MET A 12 17.30 -9.52 19.37
N GLY A 13 18.36 -10.32 19.20
CA GLY A 13 19.35 -10.61 20.23
C GLY A 13 20.33 -9.44 20.43
N GLU A 14 20.21 -8.78 21.59
CA GLU A 14 21.12 -7.80 22.21
C GLU A 14 21.56 -6.58 21.38
N PRO A 15 20.97 -5.38 21.59
CA PRO A 15 21.67 -4.15 21.31
C PRO A 15 22.67 -3.91 22.45
N SER A 16 23.91 -4.38 22.29
CA SER A 16 25.02 -3.84 23.09
C SER A 16 25.12 -2.34 22.78
N LEU A 17 24.62 -1.53 23.71
CA LEU A 17 24.76 -0.08 23.78
C LEU A 17 26.25 0.28 23.68
N VAL A 18 26.72 0.61 22.47
CA VAL A 18 27.96 1.36 22.30
C VAL A 18 27.58 2.83 22.42
N CYS A 19 27.54 3.31 23.66
CA CYS A 19 27.57 4.73 23.94
C CYS A 19 28.92 5.29 23.46
N TYR A 20 28.95 5.92 22.30
CA TYR A 20 30.03 6.85 21.97
C TYR A 20 29.85 8.09 22.86
N VAL A 21 30.62 8.15 23.95
CA VAL A 21 30.88 9.41 24.65
C VAL A 21 31.76 10.24 23.72
N VAL A 22 31.14 11.06 22.89
CA VAL A 22 31.85 12.10 22.12
C VAL A 22 32.20 13.20 23.12
N SER A 23 33.42 13.16 23.65
CA SER A 23 34.02 14.29 24.34
C SER A 23 34.23 15.42 23.33
N SER A 24 33.40 16.45 23.39
CA SER A 24 33.55 17.67 22.59
C SER A 24 34.76 18.46 23.08
N SER A 25 35.93 18.18 22.53
CA SER A 25 37.06 19.11 22.52
C SER A 25 37.21 19.64 21.09
N PHE A 26 36.81 20.89 20.89
CA PHE A 26 37.07 21.65 19.67
C PHE A 26 38.59 21.81 19.50
N PRO A 27 39.24 21.31 18.43
CA PRO A 27 40.58 21.74 18.10
C PRO A 27 40.48 23.05 17.33
N SER A 28 40.73 24.16 18.02
CA SER A 28 41.13 25.40 17.39
C SER A 28 42.54 25.22 16.79
N SER A 29 42.68 25.61 15.53
CA SER A 29 43.89 25.62 14.69
C SER A 29 44.27 24.31 13.96
N VAL A 30 43.85 24.22 12.69
CA VAL A 30 44.50 23.37 11.70
C VAL A 30 45.37 24.27 10.83
N SER A 31 46.69 24.07 10.96
CA SER A 31 47.73 24.69 10.15
C SER A 31 47.79 24.02 8.78
N ALA A 32 47.79 24.83 7.72
CA ALA A 32 47.96 24.41 6.34
C ALA A 32 49.35 23.78 6.14
N ARG A 33 49.39 22.54 5.62
CA ARG A 33 50.62 21.89 5.17
C ARG A 33 50.41 21.38 3.75
N ASP A 34 51.08 22.04 2.81
CA ASP A 34 51.19 21.61 1.41
C ASP A 34 51.97 20.30 1.30
N GLY A 35 51.49 19.40 0.45
CA GLY A 35 52.14 18.10 0.23
C GLY A 35 51.45 17.22 -0.79
N GLY A 36 51.50 17.63 -2.05
CA GLY A 36 51.66 16.80 -3.25
C GLY A 36 51.00 15.41 -3.37
N SER A 37 50.15 15.33 -4.40
CA SER A 37 50.01 14.23 -5.37
C SER A 37 48.88 13.19 -5.19
N THR A 38 48.23 12.95 -6.34
CA THR A 38 47.43 11.78 -6.78
C THR A 38 45.90 11.79 -6.67
N LEU A 39 45.31 11.36 -7.80
CA LEU A 39 43.91 11.15 -8.16
C LEU A 39 42.95 12.34 -8.05
N ALA A 40 42.44 12.74 -9.22
CA ALA A 40 41.33 13.67 -9.38
C ALA A 40 40.04 13.06 -8.80
N SER A 41 39.88 13.09 -7.48
CA SER A 41 38.57 13.35 -6.91
C SER A 41 38.22 14.77 -7.33
N ALA A 42 37.05 14.95 -7.96
CA ALA A 42 36.45 16.27 -8.02
C ALA A 42 36.08 16.64 -6.58
N ASN A 43 37.05 17.13 -5.82
CA ASN A 43 36.81 17.79 -4.55
C ASN A 43 35.98 19.02 -4.90
N PHE A 44 34.66 18.87 -4.77
CA PHE A 44 33.74 19.98 -4.67
C PHE A 44 34.00 20.63 -3.30
N THR A 45 35.16 21.29 -3.18
CA THR A 45 35.39 22.24 -2.11
C THR A 45 34.37 23.34 -2.34
N PHE A 46 33.29 23.30 -1.55
CA PHE A 46 32.33 24.39 -1.44
C PHE A 46 33.15 25.68 -1.37
N ALA A 47 33.09 26.49 -2.42
CA ALA A 47 33.79 27.75 -2.46
C ALA A 47 33.22 28.56 -1.30
N ARG A 48 33.99 28.63 -0.21
CA ARG A 48 33.64 29.44 0.95
C ARG A 48 33.39 30.83 0.39
N PRO A 49 32.15 31.36 0.44
CA PRO A 49 31.86 32.63 -0.18
C PRO A 49 32.85 33.65 0.38
N SER A 50 33.68 34.25 -0.47
CA SER A 50 34.72 35.21 -0.09
C SER A 50 34.15 36.57 0.36
N SER A 51 32.89 36.58 0.76
CA SER A 51 32.21 37.70 1.38
C SER A 51 32.62 37.74 2.84
N SER A 52 33.20 38.85 3.28
CA SER A 52 33.65 39.12 4.65
C SER A 52 32.51 39.20 5.69
N ARG A 53 31.33 38.66 5.38
CA ARG A 53 30.24 38.43 6.32
C ARG A 53 30.14 36.94 6.55
N ASP A 54 30.38 36.53 7.79
CA ASP A 54 30.01 35.20 8.25
C ASP A 54 28.53 34.98 7.87
N PRO A 55 28.22 33.95 7.06
CA PRO A 55 26.84 33.69 6.66
C PRO A 55 26.01 33.52 7.92
N SER A 56 24.84 34.17 7.95
CA SER A 56 23.95 34.01 9.09
C SER A 56 23.54 32.54 9.18
N PHE A 57 23.25 32.04 10.38
CA PHE A 57 22.75 30.68 10.57
C PHE A 57 21.56 30.36 9.65
N SER A 58 20.71 31.36 9.38
CA SER A 58 19.58 31.28 8.45
C SER A 58 20.00 31.05 6.98
N ASP A 59 21.08 31.71 6.51
CA ASP A 59 21.54 31.57 5.13
C ASP A 59 22.13 30.18 4.90
N TRP A 60 22.90 29.68 5.87
CA TRP A 60 23.48 28.34 5.82
C TRP A 60 22.40 27.26 5.84
N VAL A 61 21.41 27.40 6.71
CA VAL A 61 20.23 26.53 6.77
C VAL A 61 19.49 26.51 5.42
N THR A 62 19.29 27.67 4.79
CA THR A 62 18.61 27.75 3.49
C THR A 62 19.38 27.02 2.40
N VAL A 63 20.70 27.20 2.34
CA VAL A 63 21.56 26.51 1.36
C VAL A 63 21.52 25.00 1.55
N VAL A 64 21.56 24.53 2.80
CA VAL A 64 21.48 23.12 3.17
C VAL A 64 20.10 22.53 2.86
N CYS A 65 19.01 23.24 3.14
CA CYS A 65 17.67 22.82 2.76
C CYS A 65 17.50 22.71 1.22
N LEU A 66 18.24 23.52 0.46
CA LEU A 66 18.14 23.57 -1.01
C LEU A 66 19.02 22.53 -1.73
N HIS A 67 20.07 22.00 -1.09
CA HIS A 67 21.03 21.07 -1.69
C HIS A 67 21.32 19.86 -0.79
N PRO A 68 20.33 18.98 -0.55
CA PRO A 68 20.51 17.80 0.30
C PRO A 68 21.56 16.81 -0.25
N GLU A 69 21.76 16.81 -1.57
CA GLU A 69 22.76 15.97 -2.27
C GLU A 69 24.22 16.25 -1.90
N ALA A 70 24.50 17.40 -1.29
CA ALA A 70 25.84 17.78 -0.86
C ALA A 70 26.24 17.20 0.51
N MET A 71 25.31 16.59 1.24
CA MET A 71 25.59 15.98 2.55
C MET A 71 26.15 14.57 2.42
N THR A 72 27.27 14.31 3.07
CA THR A 72 27.78 12.95 3.19
C THR A 72 26.97 12.16 4.24
N PRO A 73 26.96 10.81 4.19
CA PRO A 73 26.28 9.99 5.20
C PRO A 73 26.75 10.23 6.65
N ASP A 74 27.96 10.77 6.83
CA ASP A 74 28.47 11.14 8.15
C ASP A 74 27.98 12.53 8.61
N ASP A 75 27.68 13.44 7.68
CA ASP A 75 27.06 14.74 7.98
C ASP A 75 25.62 14.59 8.49
N CYS A 76 24.95 13.51 8.07
CA CYS A 76 23.63 13.11 8.57
C CYS A 76 23.61 12.78 10.08
N LYS A 77 24.77 12.51 10.71
CA LYS A 77 24.85 12.29 12.16
C LYS A 77 24.91 13.59 12.97
N MET A 78 25.07 14.74 12.32
CA MET A 78 25.12 16.01 13.05
C MET A 78 23.72 16.40 13.55
N PRO A 79 23.54 16.61 14.88
CA PRO A 79 22.26 16.98 15.43
C PRO A 79 21.82 18.36 14.90
N GLY A 80 20.78 18.38 14.07
CA GLY A 80 20.13 19.61 13.60
C GLY A 80 20.20 19.89 12.10
N PHE A 81 20.80 19.01 11.29
CA PHE A 81 21.01 19.29 9.87
C PHE A 81 20.47 18.17 8.96
N GLY A 82 19.36 18.46 8.26
CA GLY A 82 18.88 17.69 7.12
C GLY A 82 18.04 16.44 7.43
N ARG A 83 17.26 16.02 6.43
CA ARG A 83 16.57 14.72 6.45
C ARG A 83 17.60 13.64 6.11
N CYS A 84 17.84 12.71 7.02
CA CYS A 84 18.65 11.55 6.70
C CYS A 84 17.82 10.59 5.84
N PRO A 85 18.21 10.30 4.59
CA PRO A 85 17.48 9.35 3.77
C PRO A 85 17.57 7.96 4.41
N ASN A 86 16.42 7.36 4.71
CA ASN A 86 16.35 5.98 5.17
C ASN A 86 15.90 5.08 4.01
N SER A 87 16.90 4.65 3.24
CA SER A 87 16.72 3.82 2.05
C SER A 87 16.07 2.46 2.34
N ASP A 88 16.09 1.97 3.59
CA ASP A 88 15.43 0.73 4.03
C ASP A 88 13.91 0.89 4.20
N VAL A 89 13.42 2.12 4.32
CA VAL A 89 12.00 2.41 4.56
C VAL A 89 11.34 3.03 3.34
N SER A 90 11.98 4.05 2.75
CA SER A 90 11.42 4.81 1.63
C SER A 90 12.06 4.45 0.30
N GLY A 91 13.07 3.59 0.26
CA GLY A 91 13.84 3.31 -0.94
C GLY A 91 13.03 2.72 -2.09
N ILE A 92 13.46 3.00 -3.31
CA ILE A 92 12.76 2.60 -4.55
C ILE A 92 12.45 1.10 -4.62
N LEU A 93 13.38 0.24 -4.19
CA LEU A 93 13.15 -1.22 -4.20
C LEU A 93 12.10 -1.65 -3.16
N VAL A 94 12.02 -0.97 -2.01
CA VAL A 94 10.97 -1.23 -0.99
C VAL A 94 9.60 -0.79 -1.52
N ARG A 95 9.54 0.36 -2.20
CA ARG A 95 8.29 0.83 -2.82
C ARG A 95 7.84 -0.11 -3.93
N VAL A 96 8.72 -0.42 -4.89
CA VAL A 96 8.43 -1.32 -6.01
C VAL A 96 8.05 -2.72 -5.51
N SER A 97 8.74 -3.25 -4.50
CA SER A 97 8.38 -4.55 -3.93
C SER A 97 7.01 -4.51 -3.26
N ALA A 98 6.69 -3.47 -2.50
CA ALA A 98 5.36 -3.29 -1.95
C ALA A 98 4.31 -3.22 -3.08
N TYR A 99 4.61 -2.54 -4.20
CA TYR A 99 3.70 -2.42 -5.33
C TYR A 99 3.40 -3.78 -5.96
N LEU A 100 4.45 -4.55 -6.22
CA LEU A 100 4.35 -5.89 -6.79
C LEU A 100 3.66 -6.86 -5.85
N THR A 101 4.04 -6.90 -4.56
CA THR A 101 3.41 -7.76 -3.56
C THR A 101 1.92 -7.46 -3.44
N ASN A 102 1.53 -6.20 -3.33
CA ASN A 102 0.12 -5.81 -3.29
C ASN A 102 -0.61 -6.26 -4.57
N LEU A 103 -0.05 -6.00 -5.75
CA LEU A 103 -0.66 -6.37 -7.02
C LEU A 103 -0.83 -7.89 -7.17
N LEU A 104 0.24 -8.64 -6.96
CA LEU A 104 0.27 -10.10 -7.13
C LEU A 104 -0.65 -10.79 -6.11
N LEU A 105 -0.58 -10.40 -4.84
CA LEU A 105 -1.45 -10.96 -3.82
C LEU A 105 -2.92 -10.55 -4.01
N GLY A 106 -3.19 -9.33 -4.51
CA GLY A 106 -4.53 -8.92 -4.91
C GLY A 106 -5.10 -9.78 -6.04
N ILE A 107 -4.28 -10.18 -7.01
CA ILE A 107 -4.67 -11.15 -8.05
C ILE A 107 -5.01 -12.49 -7.41
N VAL A 108 -4.13 -13.04 -6.56
CA VAL A 108 -4.35 -14.34 -5.91
C VAL A 108 -5.63 -14.34 -5.08
N ILE A 109 -5.85 -13.34 -4.22
CA ILE A 109 -7.07 -13.22 -3.40
C ILE A 109 -8.35 -13.20 -4.24
N MET A 110 -8.30 -12.53 -5.40
CA MET A 110 -9.49 -12.32 -6.22
C MET A 110 -9.83 -13.53 -7.11
N TYR A 111 -8.84 -14.32 -7.49
CA TYR A 111 -9.00 -15.42 -8.43
C TYR A 111 -8.85 -16.81 -7.81
N ASP A 112 -8.05 -16.96 -6.75
CA ASP A 112 -7.79 -18.23 -6.07
C ASP A 112 -7.60 -18.01 -4.56
N PRO A 113 -8.69 -17.74 -3.82
CA PRO A 113 -8.62 -17.40 -2.39
C PRO A 113 -8.14 -18.56 -1.52
N GLU A 114 -8.15 -19.80 -2.01
CA GLU A 114 -7.63 -20.96 -1.28
C GLU A 114 -6.10 -20.94 -1.22
N GLU A 115 -5.45 -20.62 -2.36
CA GLU A 115 -4.00 -20.46 -2.45
C GLU A 115 -3.50 -19.13 -1.84
N ALA A 116 -4.39 -18.19 -1.52
CA ALA A 116 -4.04 -16.88 -0.96
C ALA A 116 -3.54 -16.93 0.51
N SER A 117 -3.78 -18.03 1.24
CA SER A 117 -3.53 -18.10 2.68
C SER A 117 -2.08 -17.81 3.07
N GLY A 118 -1.12 -18.43 2.37
CA GLY A 118 0.31 -18.20 2.59
C GLY A 118 0.69 -16.74 2.36
N GLY A 119 0.28 -16.18 1.21
CA GLY A 119 0.57 -14.80 0.86
C GLY A 119 -0.03 -13.79 1.84
N VAL A 120 -1.26 -14.03 2.35
CA VAL A 120 -1.90 -13.16 3.36
C VAL A 120 -1.08 -13.13 4.65
N TRP A 121 -0.56 -14.27 5.13
CA TRP A 121 0.29 -14.30 6.31
C TRP A 121 1.64 -13.61 6.08
N THR A 122 2.28 -13.84 4.94
CA THR A 122 3.52 -13.15 4.55
C THR A 122 3.32 -11.64 4.52
N GLN A 123 2.20 -11.17 3.95
CA GLN A 123 1.84 -9.75 3.91
C GLN A 123 1.59 -9.19 5.31
N LEU A 124 0.84 -9.90 6.16
CA LEU A 124 0.59 -9.48 7.54
C LEU A 124 1.90 -9.32 8.33
N LEU A 125 2.80 -10.29 8.24
CA LEU A 125 4.10 -10.23 8.91
C LEU A 125 4.94 -9.05 8.41
N THR A 126 4.93 -8.80 7.09
CA THR A 126 5.64 -7.66 6.49
C THR A 126 5.07 -6.32 6.99
N VAL A 127 3.73 -6.18 7.02
CA VAL A 127 3.06 -4.98 7.53
C VAL A 127 3.37 -4.75 9.01
N TYR A 128 3.30 -5.79 9.84
CA TYR A 128 3.66 -5.68 11.26
C TYR A 128 5.13 -5.32 11.46
N SER A 129 6.04 -5.89 10.66
CA SER A 129 7.46 -5.53 10.71
C SER A 129 7.68 -4.06 10.38
N LEU A 130 7.02 -3.53 9.33
CA LEU A 130 7.08 -2.10 8.98
C LEU A 130 6.52 -1.21 10.10
N LEU A 131 5.37 -1.57 10.68
CA LEU A 131 4.76 -0.80 11.77
C LEU A 131 5.63 -0.78 13.02
N ILE A 132 6.17 -1.93 13.44
CA ILE A 132 7.05 -2.03 14.61
C ILE A 132 8.34 -1.25 14.38
N SER A 133 8.97 -1.40 13.20
CA SER A 133 10.17 -0.63 12.83
C SER A 133 9.90 0.87 12.84
N ALA A 134 8.75 1.32 12.33
CA ALA A 134 8.35 2.73 12.40
C ALA A 134 8.18 3.21 13.84
N ILE A 135 7.50 2.43 14.70
CA ILE A 135 7.33 2.78 16.13
C ILE A 135 8.69 2.91 16.82
N ILE A 136 9.60 1.96 16.63
CA ILE A 136 10.95 1.99 17.21
C ILE A 136 11.70 3.22 16.70
N ALA A 137 11.69 3.45 15.38
CA ALA A 137 12.44 4.56 14.78
C ALA A 137 11.88 5.94 15.19
N ILE A 138 10.56 6.05 15.41
CA ILE A 138 9.92 7.23 16.00
C ILE A 138 10.38 7.39 17.46
N TYR A 139 10.38 6.32 18.25
CA TYR A 139 10.79 6.36 19.66
C TYR A 139 12.27 6.75 19.83
N THR A 140 13.15 6.25 18.97
CA THR A 140 14.57 6.59 18.97
C THR A 140 14.88 7.93 18.31
N LYS A 141 13.86 8.68 17.86
CA LYS A 141 14.01 9.93 17.10
C LYS A 141 14.89 9.78 15.85
N GLY A 142 14.94 8.57 15.28
CA GLY A 142 15.74 8.23 14.11
C GLY A 142 14.96 8.31 12.79
N LEU A 143 13.65 8.57 12.84
CA LEU A 143 12.80 8.65 11.66
C LEU A 143 12.31 10.09 11.46
N THR A 144 12.42 10.59 10.23
CA THR A 144 11.76 11.85 9.87
C THR A 144 10.26 11.63 9.68
N ARG A 145 9.47 12.69 9.84
CA ARG A 145 8.01 12.65 9.62
C ARG A 145 7.66 12.09 8.23
N PHE A 146 8.38 12.51 7.20
CA PHE A 146 8.19 12.02 5.84
C PHE A 146 8.32 10.49 5.74
N HIS A 147 9.36 9.90 6.36
CA HIS A 147 9.57 8.45 6.33
C HIS A 147 8.47 7.70 7.11
N ALA A 148 7.99 8.27 8.23
CA ALA A 148 6.85 7.73 8.96
C ALA A 148 5.57 7.73 8.09
N GLU A 149 5.31 8.84 7.39
CA GLU A 149 4.16 8.99 6.51
C GLU A 149 4.24 8.08 5.28
N MET A 150 5.43 7.92 4.68
CA MET A 150 5.65 6.96 3.60
C MET A 150 5.46 5.52 4.08
N THR A 151 5.91 5.19 5.29
CA THR A 151 5.67 3.86 5.88
C THR A 151 4.17 3.61 6.07
N LEU A 152 3.45 4.61 6.62
CA LEU A 152 2.00 4.53 6.77
C LEU A 152 1.29 4.40 5.42
N LEU A 153 1.73 5.14 4.40
CA LEU A 153 1.20 5.01 3.05
C LEU A 153 1.43 3.60 2.50
N LEU A 154 2.61 3.02 2.71
CA LEU A 154 2.91 1.65 2.29
C LEU A 154 2.03 0.60 2.99
N VAL A 155 1.80 0.78 4.30
CA VAL A 155 0.95 -0.11 5.11
C VAL A 155 -0.52 0.02 4.75
N LEU A 156 -1.01 1.24 4.50
CA LEU A 156 -2.40 1.56 4.16
C LEU A 156 -2.67 1.34 2.67
N SER A 157 -2.16 0.25 2.12
CA SER A 157 -2.38 -0.13 0.72
C SER A 157 -3.83 -0.57 0.47
N PRO A 158 -4.29 -0.55 -0.78
CA PRO A 158 -5.61 -1.07 -1.15
C PRO A 158 -5.84 -2.54 -0.78
N LEU A 159 -4.77 -3.34 -0.75
CA LEU A 159 -4.82 -4.71 -0.28
C LEU A 159 -5.11 -4.77 1.22
N SER A 160 -4.37 -4.02 2.03
CA SER A 160 -4.60 -3.93 3.47
C SER A 160 -6.02 -3.48 3.80
N PHE A 161 -6.57 -2.54 3.00
CA PHE A 161 -7.95 -2.11 3.13
C PHE A 161 -8.94 -3.22 2.76
N THR A 162 -8.70 -3.92 1.66
CA THR A 162 -9.53 -5.06 1.23
C THR A 162 -9.55 -6.16 2.30
N LEU A 163 -8.39 -6.48 2.89
CA LEU A 163 -8.28 -7.43 3.99
C LEU A 163 -9.06 -6.97 5.22
N ALA A 164 -9.00 -5.69 5.58
CA ALA A 164 -9.78 -5.17 6.71
C ALA A 164 -11.28 -5.23 6.48
N VAL A 165 -11.77 -4.86 5.30
CA VAL A 165 -13.17 -5.01 4.95
C VAL A 165 -13.62 -6.46 5.09
N TYR A 166 -12.83 -7.42 4.57
CA TYR A 166 -13.16 -8.84 4.73
C TYR A 166 -13.08 -9.32 6.18
N ALA A 167 -12.09 -8.89 6.97
CA ALA A 167 -12.01 -9.23 8.38
C ALA A 167 -13.24 -8.71 9.17
N ILE A 168 -13.68 -7.48 8.90
CA ILE A 168 -14.88 -6.88 9.51
C ILE A 168 -16.13 -7.67 9.09
N LEU A 169 -16.27 -8.02 7.81
CA LEU A 169 -17.38 -8.85 7.34
C LEU A 169 -17.38 -10.23 8.00
N GLY A 170 -16.20 -10.82 8.22
CA GLY A 170 -16.02 -12.07 8.95
C GLY A 170 -16.42 -11.96 10.42
N PHE A 171 -16.19 -10.83 11.09
CA PHE A 171 -16.73 -10.56 12.44
C PHE A 171 -18.26 -10.41 12.43
N CYS A 172 -18.83 -9.86 11.36
CA CYS A 172 -20.28 -9.78 11.17
C CYS A 172 -20.92 -11.12 10.76
N GLY A 173 -20.15 -12.21 10.66
CA GLY A 173 -20.65 -13.52 10.26
C GLY A 173 -21.13 -13.59 8.81
N ARG A 174 -20.70 -12.65 7.95
CA ARG A 174 -21.10 -12.63 6.53
C ARG A 174 -20.16 -13.48 5.70
N ASN A 175 -20.73 -14.33 4.85
CA ASN A 175 -19.96 -15.08 3.86
C ASN A 175 -19.28 -14.10 2.89
N HIS A 176 -18.01 -14.35 2.60
CA HIS A 176 -17.20 -13.56 1.67
C HIS A 176 -16.15 -14.45 1.00
N ARG A 177 -15.46 -13.95 -0.03
CA ARG A 177 -14.51 -14.76 -0.81
C ARG A 177 -13.37 -15.35 0.01
N LEU A 178 -12.86 -14.60 0.99
CA LEU A 178 -11.81 -15.07 1.90
C LEU A 178 -12.34 -15.90 3.08
N ASN A 179 -13.53 -16.51 2.98
CA ASN A 179 -14.07 -17.29 4.11
C ASN A 179 -13.11 -18.41 4.52
N SER A 180 -12.41 -19.04 3.57
CA SER A 180 -11.39 -20.06 3.86
C SER A 180 -10.27 -19.59 4.80
N ILE A 181 -9.97 -18.28 4.85
CA ILE A 181 -8.86 -17.72 5.63
C ILE A 181 -9.37 -16.90 6.81
N LEU A 182 -10.45 -16.15 6.61
CA LEU A 182 -11.02 -15.17 7.53
C LEU A 182 -12.44 -15.57 7.97
N SER A 183 -12.78 -16.87 8.00
CA SER A 183 -14.13 -17.29 8.36
C SER A 183 -14.56 -16.87 9.76
N SER A 184 -15.86 -16.91 9.98
CA SER A 184 -16.48 -16.73 11.29
C SER A 184 -16.01 -17.78 12.32
N SER A 185 -15.51 -18.94 11.88
CA SER A 185 -15.07 -20.01 12.77
C SER A 185 -13.98 -19.53 13.75
N ARG A 186 -13.98 -20.11 14.95
CA ARG A 186 -13.02 -19.79 16.02
C ARG A 186 -11.57 -20.01 15.59
N GLU A 187 -11.35 -20.96 14.69
CA GLU A 187 -10.02 -21.29 14.14
C GLU A 187 -9.41 -20.12 13.35
N HIS A 188 -10.25 -19.25 12.78
CA HIS A 188 -9.84 -18.11 11.98
C HIS A 188 -9.96 -16.78 12.74
N LEU A 189 -10.04 -16.81 14.07
CA LEU A 189 -10.07 -15.59 14.89
C LEU A 189 -8.74 -14.84 14.82
N LEU A 190 -7.61 -15.55 14.86
CA LEU A 190 -6.28 -14.97 14.87
C LEU A 190 -5.99 -14.08 13.63
N PRO A 191 -6.18 -14.53 12.38
CA PRO A 191 -5.93 -13.66 11.22
C PRO A 191 -6.86 -12.46 11.17
N ARG A 192 -8.12 -12.59 11.63
CA ARG A 192 -9.04 -11.45 11.73
C ARG A 192 -8.56 -10.41 12.74
N LEU A 193 -8.15 -10.86 13.92
CA LEU A 193 -7.57 -10.00 14.96
C LEU A 193 -6.26 -9.35 14.51
N ALA A 194 -5.41 -10.08 13.78
CA ALA A 194 -4.17 -9.54 13.23
C ALA A 194 -4.47 -8.44 12.19
N VAL A 195 -5.45 -8.66 11.31
CA VAL A 195 -5.84 -7.64 10.31
C VAL A 195 -6.37 -6.38 10.98
N VAL A 196 -7.31 -6.52 11.93
CA VAL A 196 -7.86 -5.36 12.65
C VAL A 196 -6.79 -4.69 13.52
N GLY A 197 -5.94 -5.49 14.17
CA GLY A 197 -4.87 -5.01 15.03
C GLY A 197 -3.88 -4.12 14.29
N PHE A 198 -3.42 -4.51 13.10
CA PHE A 198 -2.50 -3.65 12.35
C PHE A 198 -3.17 -2.34 11.91
N TRP A 199 -4.47 -2.35 11.57
CA TRP A 199 -5.21 -1.13 11.23
C TRP A 199 -5.33 -0.18 12.41
N LEU A 200 -5.56 -0.71 13.61
CA LEU A 200 -5.58 0.10 14.84
C LEU A 200 -4.20 0.72 15.12
N ILE A 201 -3.12 -0.04 14.94
CA ILE A 201 -1.75 0.45 15.10
C ILE A 201 -1.43 1.53 14.05
N ALA A 202 -1.78 1.29 12.78
CA ALA A 202 -1.57 2.26 11.71
C ALA A 202 -2.36 3.56 11.95
N LEU A 203 -3.62 3.46 12.42
CA LEU A 203 -4.42 4.61 12.80
C LEU A 203 -3.81 5.36 13.99
N ALA A 204 -3.33 4.65 15.01
CA ALA A 204 -2.65 5.26 16.15
C ALA A 204 -1.38 6.01 15.72
N LEU A 205 -0.56 5.41 14.85
CA LEU A 205 0.62 6.05 14.27
C LEU A 205 0.27 7.27 13.41
N MET A 206 -0.83 7.20 12.66
CA MET A 206 -1.32 8.31 11.85
C MET A 206 -1.76 9.49 12.74
N ILE A 207 -2.51 9.22 13.81
CA ILE A 207 -2.90 10.21 14.82
C ILE A 207 -1.66 10.76 15.52
N PHE A 208 -0.72 9.91 15.90
CA PHE A 208 0.51 10.33 16.55
C PHE A 208 1.35 11.25 15.64
N SER A 209 1.47 10.90 14.35
CA SER A 209 2.21 11.68 13.37
C SER A 209 1.52 13.01 13.02
N SER A 210 0.23 13.17 13.33
CA SER A 210 -0.52 14.41 13.09
C SER A 210 -0.47 15.40 14.27
N ILE A 211 -0.26 14.93 15.50
CA ILE A 211 -0.51 15.73 16.71
C ILE A 211 0.62 16.73 17.03
N SER A 212 1.90 16.49 16.74
CA SER A 212 2.94 17.53 16.85
C SER A 212 4.28 17.10 16.26
N SER A 213 4.87 17.95 15.40
CA SER A 213 6.20 17.77 14.79
C SER A 213 7.36 17.93 15.78
N ASP A 214 7.16 18.67 16.87
CA ASP A 214 8.29 19.32 17.55
C ASP A 214 8.92 18.46 18.67
N ILE A 215 8.20 17.43 19.14
CA ILE A 215 8.60 16.67 20.34
C ILE A 215 9.23 15.31 19.98
N HIS A 216 8.79 14.70 18.88
CA HIS A 216 8.99 13.27 18.64
C HIS A 216 9.75 12.93 17.37
N PHE A 217 9.77 13.80 16.37
CA PHE A 217 10.53 13.59 15.15
C PHE A 217 11.90 14.27 15.27
N THR A 218 12.89 13.75 14.55
CA THR A 218 14.17 14.45 14.39
C THR A 218 13.85 15.82 13.78
N PRO A 219 14.16 16.94 14.46
CA PRO A 219 13.64 18.25 14.09
C PRO A 219 14.16 18.69 12.72
N PRO A 220 13.27 19.13 11.81
CA PRO A 220 13.66 19.88 10.62
C PRO A 220 13.13 21.31 10.78
N ALA A 221 13.51 21.99 11.88
CA ALA A 221 12.84 23.23 12.29
C ALA A 221 12.76 24.36 11.22
N PRO A 222 13.66 24.47 10.23
CA PRO A 222 13.52 25.52 9.21
C PRO A 222 12.99 25.05 7.85
N CYS A 223 13.21 23.79 7.45
CA CYS A 223 12.90 23.35 6.08
C CYS A 223 11.43 22.89 5.93
N ASP A 224 10.79 22.40 7.01
CA ASP A 224 9.42 21.87 6.93
C ASP A 224 8.36 22.99 6.86
N ASP A 225 8.62 24.15 7.47
CA ASP A 225 7.66 25.27 7.53
C ASP A 225 7.36 25.88 6.14
N LEU A 226 8.27 25.68 5.16
CA LEU A 226 8.11 26.13 3.77
C LEU A 226 7.31 25.17 2.88
N LYS A 227 7.07 23.92 3.31
CA LYS A 227 6.46 22.88 2.43
C LYS A 227 5.28 22.11 3.05
N ASP A 228 5.17 21.96 4.37
CA ASP A 228 4.38 20.86 4.95
C ASP A 228 2.97 21.16 5.51
N LYS A 229 2.50 22.43 5.53
CA LYS A 229 1.13 22.71 6.05
C LYS A 229 -0.01 22.25 5.12
N GLY A 230 0.25 22.09 3.81
CA GLY A 230 -0.76 21.66 2.84
C GLY A 230 -0.73 20.16 2.48
N THR A 231 0.45 19.54 2.53
CA THR A 231 0.69 18.18 2.02
C THR A 231 0.10 17.09 2.92
N PHE A 232 0.20 17.25 4.25
CA PHE A 232 -0.37 16.28 5.19
C PHE A 232 -1.90 16.31 5.23
N ALA A 233 -2.50 17.51 5.19
CA ALA A 233 -3.95 17.66 5.09
C ALA A 233 -4.45 17.06 3.77
N ALA A 234 -3.80 17.37 2.64
CA ALA A 234 -4.12 16.77 1.34
C ALA A 234 -3.96 15.23 1.34
N PHE A 235 -3.01 14.69 2.10
CA PHE A 235 -2.81 13.26 2.27
C PHE A 235 -3.95 12.60 3.07
N MET A 236 -4.32 13.18 4.22
CA MET A 236 -5.47 12.72 5.01
C MET A 236 -6.77 12.83 4.23
N GLU A 237 -6.93 13.89 3.44
CA GLU A 237 -8.01 14.04 2.47
C GLU A 237 -7.94 12.96 1.39
N SER A 238 -6.78 12.62 0.83
CA SER A 238 -6.67 11.56 -0.18
C SER A 238 -7.00 10.15 0.35
N LEU A 239 -6.65 9.85 1.61
CA LEU A 239 -6.97 8.59 2.31
C LEU A 239 -8.46 8.47 2.68
N SER A 240 -9.12 9.58 3.01
CA SER A 240 -10.52 9.57 3.47
C SER A 240 -11.54 9.31 2.35
N PHE A 241 -11.12 9.34 1.08
CA PHE A 241 -12.02 9.30 -0.07
C PHE A 241 -11.93 8.00 -0.91
N ILE A 242 -11.37 6.92 -0.37
CA ILE A 242 -11.07 5.66 -1.08
C ILE A 242 -12.25 5.02 -1.88
N PRO A 243 -13.55 5.27 -1.60
CA PRO A 243 -14.62 4.89 -2.52
C PRO A 243 -15.20 6.03 -3.39
N TYR A 244 -15.00 7.31 -3.02
CA TYR A 244 -15.63 8.48 -3.67
C TYR A 244 -14.69 9.24 -4.62
N VAL A 245 -13.37 9.06 -4.50
CA VAL A 245 -12.34 9.76 -5.28
C VAL A 245 -12.47 9.54 -6.78
N GLY A 246 -12.87 8.35 -7.27
CA GLY A 246 -13.02 8.14 -8.71
C GLY A 246 -14.01 9.12 -9.37
N LEU A 247 -15.04 9.56 -8.63
CA LEU A 247 -16.04 10.50 -9.11
C LEU A 247 -15.69 11.94 -8.68
N VAL A 248 -15.25 12.14 -7.44
CA VAL A 248 -14.97 13.48 -6.89
C VAL A 248 -13.65 14.05 -7.40
N VAL A 249 -12.60 13.25 -7.61
CA VAL A 249 -11.35 13.70 -8.24
C VAL A 249 -11.61 14.09 -9.69
N VAL A 250 -12.42 13.34 -10.43
CA VAL A 250 -12.85 13.75 -11.78
C VAL A 250 -13.62 15.07 -11.72
N ILE A 251 -14.53 15.26 -10.77
CA ILE A 251 -15.37 16.47 -10.71
C ILE A 251 -14.63 17.70 -10.18
N GLN A 252 -13.77 17.56 -9.17
CA GLN A 252 -13.12 18.68 -8.46
C GLN A 252 -11.74 19.04 -8.99
N THR A 253 -11.01 18.09 -9.58
CA THR A 253 -9.67 18.41 -10.10
C THR A 253 -9.69 18.94 -11.53
N ILE A 254 -10.77 18.73 -12.29
CA ILE A 254 -10.93 19.32 -13.62
C ILE A 254 -10.88 20.87 -13.55
N PRO A 255 -11.63 21.57 -12.67
CA PRO A 255 -11.58 23.04 -12.64
C PRO A 255 -10.24 23.61 -12.15
N ALA A 256 -9.65 23.04 -11.09
CA ALA A 256 -8.41 23.55 -10.51
C ALA A 256 -7.18 23.29 -11.41
N MET A 257 -7.17 22.20 -12.19
CA MET A 257 -6.06 21.84 -13.08
C MET A 257 -6.15 22.46 -14.47
N TYR A 258 -7.29 23.05 -14.84
CA TYR A 258 -7.39 23.86 -16.07
C TYR A 258 -6.47 25.10 -16.03
N ALA A 259 -6.04 25.54 -14.85
CA ALA A 259 -5.19 26.71 -14.64
C ALA A 259 -3.66 26.49 -14.79
N SER A 260 -3.14 25.26 -14.71
CA SER A 260 -1.70 25.01 -14.43
C SER A 260 -0.76 24.64 -15.61
N GLY A 261 -1.05 25.06 -16.85
CA GLY A 261 -0.13 24.86 -17.99
C GLY A 261 -0.31 23.55 -18.79
N GLN A 262 0.25 23.47 -20.01
CA GLN A 262 -0.16 22.49 -21.04
C GLN A 262 0.38 21.05 -20.90
N ALA A 263 1.52 20.83 -20.24
CA ALA A 263 2.13 19.49 -20.18
C ALA A 263 1.42 18.55 -19.18
N THR A 264 0.98 19.09 -18.04
CA THR A 264 0.16 18.37 -17.04
C THR A 264 -1.20 17.97 -17.59
N LYS A 265 -1.77 18.73 -18.54
CA LYS A 265 -3.07 18.44 -19.16
C LYS A 265 -3.07 17.16 -20.00
N ALA A 266 -1.97 16.88 -20.72
CA ALA A 266 -1.87 15.69 -21.57
C ALA A 266 -1.72 14.41 -20.74
N VAL A 267 -0.86 14.42 -19.72
CA VAL A 267 -0.64 13.26 -18.85
C VAL A 267 -1.91 12.87 -18.10
N ILE A 268 -2.66 13.86 -17.62
CA ILE A 268 -3.89 13.63 -16.85
C ILE A 268 -5.05 13.20 -17.76
N ALA A 269 -5.16 13.76 -18.97
CA ALA A 269 -6.14 13.30 -19.96
C ALA A 269 -5.89 11.83 -20.35
N ILE A 270 -4.63 11.47 -20.58
CA ILE A 270 -4.25 10.09 -20.92
C ILE A 270 -4.50 9.13 -19.74
N ALA A 271 -4.16 9.52 -18.51
CA ALA A 271 -4.36 8.68 -17.33
C ALA A 271 -5.84 8.53 -16.92
N SER A 272 -6.66 9.58 -17.09
CA SER A 272 -8.10 9.57 -16.75
C SER A 272 -8.97 8.86 -17.80
N THR A 273 -8.50 8.70 -19.04
CA THR A 273 -9.22 8.01 -20.11
C THR A 273 -9.48 6.51 -19.80
N PRO A 274 -8.50 5.68 -19.43
CA PRO A 274 -8.77 4.28 -19.10
C PRO A 274 -9.62 4.14 -17.83
N LEU A 275 -9.45 5.02 -16.86
CA LEU A 275 -10.25 5.07 -15.63
C LEU A 275 -11.71 5.36 -15.92
N SER A 276 -11.99 6.41 -16.68
CA SER A 276 -13.35 6.79 -17.07
C SER A 276 -14.02 5.72 -17.94
N ALA A 277 -13.28 5.12 -18.89
CA ALA A 277 -13.77 4.02 -19.70
C ALA A 277 -14.14 2.79 -18.85
N LEU A 278 -13.33 2.47 -17.83
CA LEU A 278 -13.59 1.38 -16.91
C LEU A 278 -14.80 1.64 -16.01
N VAL A 279 -14.93 2.86 -15.46
CA VAL A 279 -16.10 3.27 -14.68
C VAL A 279 -17.36 3.20 -15.54
N LEU A 280 -17.32 3.70 -16.77
CA LEU A 280 -18.42 3.60 -17.72
C LEU A 280 -18.76 2.13 -18.01
N ALA A 281 -17.76 1.28 -18.21
CA ALA A 281 -17.95 -0.15 -18.43
C ALA A 281 -18.59 -0.84 -17.21
N MET A 282 -18.22 -0.47 -15.97
CA MET A 282 -18.88 -0.95 -14.75
C MET A 282 -20.34 -0.51 -14.67
N ILE A 283 -20.62 0.76 -14.96
CA ILE A 283 -22.00 1.30 -14.96
C ILE A 283 -22.85 0.56 -16.00
N LEU A 284 -22.35 0.42 -17.22
CA LEU A 284 -23.06 -0.30 -18.29
C LEU A 284 -23.28 -1.78 -17.93
N ALA A 285 -22.28 -2.45 -17.34
CA ALA A 285 -22.40 -3.82 -16.87
C ALA A 285 -23.43 -3.95 -15.73
N ALA A 286 -23.47 -2.98 -14.80
CA ALA A 286 -24.45 -2.93 -13.71
C ALA A 286 -25.87 -2.73 -14.24
N ILE A 287 -26.07 -1.79 -15.18
CA ILE A 287 -27.38 -1.54 -15.81
C ILE A 287 -27.86 -2.80 -16.55
N LYS A 288 -27.00 -3.40 -17.38
CA LYS A 288 -27.33 -4.60 -18.16
C LYS A 288 -27.66 -5.81 -17.28
N SER A 289 -26.98 -5.95 -16.14
CA SER A 289 -27.17 -7.09 -15.24
C SER A 289 -28.32 -6.93 -14.24
N ARG A 290 -28.83 -5.70 -14.06
CA ARG A 290 -29.87 -5.37 -13.07
C ARG A 290 -31.08 -6.30 -13.13
N GLY A 291 -31.62 -6.59 -14.33
CA GLY A 291 -32.80 -7.45 -14.49
C GLY A 291 -32.55 -8.88 -13.98
N SER A 292 -31.50 -9.52 -14.49
CA SER A 292 -31.13 -10.90 -14.15
C SER A 292 -30.67 -11.06 -12.70
N LEU A 293 -29.85 -10.14 -12.19
CA LEU A 293 -29.39 -10.16 -10.79
C LEU A 293 -30.56 -9.94 -9.83
N SER A 294 -31.51 -9.08 -10.18
CA SER A 294 -32.65 -8.79 -9.29
C SER A 294 -33.58 -9.99 -9.12
N ALA A 295 -33.69 -10.86 -10.12
CA ALA A 295 -34.42 -12.10 -10.00
C ALA A 295 -33.72 -13.07 -9.02
N GLN A 296 -32.40 -13.23 -9.14
CA GLN A 296 -31.60 -14.09 -8.25
C GLN A 296 -31.63 -13.60 -6.80
N VAL A 297 -31.44 -12.29 -6.56
CA VAL A 297 -31.47 -11.73 -5.20
C VAL A 297 -32.86 -11.84 -4.55
N ARG A 298 -33.95 -11.76 -5.33
CA ARG A 298 -35.31 -12.01 -4.80
C ARG A 298 -35.49 -13.45 -4.33
N MET A 299 -34.85 -14.42 -4.98
CA MET A 299 -34.92 -15.83 -4.58
C MET A 299 -34.21 -16.10 -3.24
N MET A 300 -33.24 -15.27 -2.85
CA MET A 300 -32.52 -15.44 -1.57
C MET A 300 -33.30 -14.97 -0.33
N ASN A 301 -34.52 -14.44 -0.49
CA ASN A 301 -35.40 -14.00 0.61
C ASN A 301 -34.72 -13.09 1.67
N LEU A 302 -33.84 -12.18 1.25
CA LEU A 302 -33.11 -11.29 2.14
C LEU A 302 -33.98 -10.10 2.59
N ASN A 303 -34.32 -10.04 3.88
CA ASN A 303 -35.15 -8.98 4.46
C ASN A 303 -34.41 -7.63 4.55
N ASN A 304 -33.10 -7.63 4.80
CA ASN A 304 -32.34 -6.40 5.01
C ASN A 304 -31.91 -5.74 3.69
N LYS A 305 -31.93 -4.41 3.61
CA LYS A 305 -31.38 -3.66 2.46
C LYS A 305 -29.87 -3.85 2.33
N SER A 306 -29.14 -3.91 3.45
CA SER A 306 -27.69 -4.09 3.45
C SER A 306 -27.29 -5.45 2.85
N ASP A 307 -27.97 -6.52 3.26
CA ASP A 307 -27.66 -7.87 2.78
C ASP A 307 -27.98 -8.02 1.29
N ARG A 308 -29.05 -7.38 0.81
CA ARG A 308 -29.34 -7.30 -0.63
C ARG A 308 -28.20 -6.65 -1.41
N PHE A 309 -27.67 -5.51 -0.93
CA PHE A 309 -26.54 -4.84 -1.59
C PHE A 309 -25.32 -5.75 -1.67
N TRP A 310 -24.97 -6.44 -0.57
CA TRP A 310 -23.84 -7.37 -0.56
C TRP A 310 -24.05 -8.57 -1.48
N ALA A 311 -25.26 -9.13 -1.53
CA ALA A 311 -25.59 -10.21 -2.46
C ALA A 311 -25.46 -9.75 -3.93
N TYR A 312 -25.96 -8.55 -4.27
CA TYR A 312 -25.75 -7.96 -5.60
C TYR A 312 -24.26 -7.78 -5.92
N TRP A 313 -23.48 -7.31 -4.96
CA TRP A 313 -22.05 -7.06 -5.13
C TRP A 313 -21.26 -8.36 -5.36
N GLN A 314 -21.58 -9.41 -4.61
CA GLN A 314 -20.97 -10.73 -4.78
C GLN A 314 -21.29 -11.34 -6.13
N LEU A 315 -22.58 -11.37 -6.51
CA LEU A 315 -23.02 -11.86 -7.81
C LEU A 315 -22.44 -11.04 -8.98
N PHE A 316 -22.29 -9.72 -8.81
CA PHE A 316 -21.63 -8.88 -9.80
C PHE A 316 -20.16 -9.25 -9.96
N GLY A 317 -19.44 -9.48 -8.85
CA GLY A 317 -18.05 -9.94 -8.86
C GLY A 317 -17.86 -11.33 -9.45
N GLU A 318 -18.83 -12.22 -9.31
CA GLU A 318 -18.82 -13.55 -9.96
C GLU A 318 -19.09 -13.45 -11.47
N ARG A 319 -20.02 -12.59 -11.87
CA ARG A 319 -20.40 -12.44 -13.28
C ARG A 319 -19.37 -11.64 -14.09
N TYR A 320 -18.74 -10.65 -13.46
CA TYR A 320 -17.78 -9.74 -14.09
C TYR A 320 -16.49 -9.64 -13.26
N PRO A 321 -15.73 -10.74 -13.11
CA PRO A 321 -14.57 -10.78 -12.21
C PRO A 321 -13.48 -9.79 -12.59
N LEU A 322 -13.24 -9.56 -13.89
CA LEU A 322 -12.26 -8.57 -14.35
C LEU A 322 -12.70 -7.14 -14.00
N LEU A 323 -13.96 -6.78 -14.26
CA LEU A 323 -14.46 -5.42 -13.95
C LEU A 323 -14.44 -5.19 -12.44
N HIS A 324 -14.81 -6.20 -11.66
CA HIS A 324 -14.76 -6.15 -10.20
C HIS A 324 -13.31 -6.03 -9.70
N PHE A 325 -12.38 -6.85 -10.19
CA PHE A 325 -10.95 -6.73 -9.88
C PHE A 325 -10.41 -5.33 -10.23
N CYS A 326 -10.70 -4.86 -11.45
CA CYS A 326 -10.20 -3.57 -11.88
C CYS A 326 -10.78 -2.43 -11.04
N GLY A 327 -12.09 -2.42 -10.80
CA GLY A 327 -12.77 -1.37 -10.05
C GLY A 327 -12.44 -1.35 -8.56
N VAL A 328 -12.38 -2.52 -7.93
CA VAL A 328 -12.19 -2.65 -6.47
C VAL A 328 -10.73 -2.60 -6.09
N PHE A 329 -9.83 -3.08 -6.95
CA PHE A 329 -8.44 -3.27 -6.59
C PHE A 329 -7.49 -2.45 -7.49
N LEU A 330 -7.53 -2.66 -8.81
CA LEU A 330 -6.55 -2.06 -9.71
C LEU A 330 -6.62 -0.53 -9.74
N ILE A 331 -7.82 0.06 -9.77
CA ILE A 331 -7.98 1.52 -9.73
C ILE A 331 -7.39 2.10 -8.43
N PRO A 332 -7.83 1.68 -7.22
CA PRO A 332 -7.21 2.14 -5.98
C PRO A 332 -5.71 1.92 -5.94
N MET A 333 -5.22 0.80 -6.48
CA MET A 333 -3.79 0.48 -6.57
C MET A 333 -3.02 1.48 -7.42
N THR A 334 -3.50 1.78 -8.63
CA THR A 334 -2.85 2.76 -9.51
C THR A 334 -2.81 4.16 -8.89
N TYR A 335 -3.91 4.57 -8.24
CA TYR A 335 -3.98 5.84 -7.53
C TYR A 335 -2.99 5.89 -6.35
N TRP A 336 -2.93 4.81 -5.57
CA TRP A 336 -2.03 4.69 -4.44
C TRP A 336 -0.54 4.69 -4.86
N VAL A 337 -0.18 3.98 -5.94
CA VAL A 337 1.18 4.04 -6.53
C VAL A 337 1.50 5.46 -6.98
N MET A 338 0.58 6.10 -7.71
CA MET A 338 0.78 7.46 -8.22
C MET A 338 1.02 8.47 -7.09
N ILE A 339 0.22 8.42 -6.01
CA ILE A 339 0.42 9.31 -4.85
C ILE A 339 1.75 9.03 -4.17
N SER A 340 2.10 7.75 -4.00
CA SER A 340 3.36 7.35 -3.38
C SER A 340 4.56 7.88 -4.15
N GLU A 341 4.54 7.79 -5.47
CA GLU A 341 5.64 8.27 -6.33
C GLU A 341 5.67 9.80 -6.45
N ILE A 342 4.51 10.48 -6.56
CA ILE A 342 4.47 11.96 -6.49
C ILE A 342 5.10 12.46 -5.20
N ARG A 343 4.81 11.77 -4.08
CA ARG A 343 5.39 12.11 -2.78
C ARG A 343 6.89 11.87 -2.73
N SER A 344 7.37 10.77 -3.30
CA SER A 344 8.79 10.45 -3.39
C SER A 344 9.58 11.44 -4.27
N LEU A 345 9.01 11.82 -5.41
CA LEU A 345 9.63 12.78 -6.33
C LEU A 345 9.83 14.16 -5.69
N ASN A 346 8.97 14.54 -4.74
CA ASN A 346 9.07 15.82 -4.04
C ASN A 346 10.19 15.88 -3.00
N THR A 347 10.83 14.76 -2.68
CA THR A 347 11.84 14.66 -1.63
C THR A 347 13.29 14.64 -2.09
N ALA A 348 13.59 14.60 -3.40
CA ALA A 348 14.96 14.60 -3.97
C ALA A 348 15.93 13.50 -3.44
N ASP A 349 15.50 12.69 -2.48
CA ASP A 349 16.32 11.66 -1.79
C ASP A 349 16.46 10.34 -2.58
N ASP A 350 15.94 10.25 -3.81
CA ASP A 350 15.87 9.01 -4.61
C ASP A 350 17.19 8.68 -5.36
N ILE A 351 18.35 8.87 -4.70
CA ILE A 351 19.60 8.27 -5.22
C ILE A 351 19.52 6.76 -4.95
N PHE A 352 19.64 5.96 -6.00
CA PHE A 352 19.65 4.50 -5.88
C PHE A 352 20.90 4.03 -5.11
N SER A 353 20.74 3.81 -3.81
CA SER A 353 21.73 3.18 -2.94
C SER A 353 21.20 1.83 -2.45
N PRO A 354 21.59 0.69 -3.08
CA PRO A 354 21.08 -0.61 -2.69
C PRO A 354 21.48 -0.93 -1.25
N SER A 355 20.49 -1.00 -0.38
CA SER A 355 20.65 -1.38 1.02
C SER A 355 20.27 -2.85 1.23
N PHE A 356 20.71 -3.44 2.34
CA PHE A 356 20.31 -4.80 2.68
C PHE A 356 18.78 -4.93 2.85
N GLY A 357 18.12 -3.93 3.45
CA GLY A 357 16.67 -3.91 3.60
C GLY A 357 15.93 -3.86 2.26
N GLN A 358 16.44 -3.09 1.29
CA GLN A 358 15.90 -3.05 -0.07
C GLN A 358 15.97 -4.41 -0.78
N VAL A 359 17.10 -5.11 -0.66
CA VAL A 359 17.26 -6.45 -1.26
C VAL A 359 16.29 -7.43 -0.60
N LEU A 360 16.18 -7.43 0.73
CA LEU A 360 15.21 -8.25 1.45
C LEU A 360 13.77 -7.95 1.01
N ALA A 361 13.43 -6.68 0.79
CA ALA A 361 12.10 -6.30 0.34
C ALA A 361 11.75 -6.91 -1.02
N VAL A 362 12.71 -7.04 -1.94
CA VAL A 362 12.49 -7.73 -3.23
C VAL A 362 12.22 -9.22 -3.04
N PHE A 363 12.88 -9.88 -2.08
CA PHE A 363 12.64 -11.30 -1.79
C PHE A 363 11.22 -11.58 -1.28
N VAL A 364 10.59 -10.61 -0.60
CA VAL A 364 9.18 -10.73 -0.15
C VAL A 364 8.22 -10.91 -1.33
N VAL A 365 8.56 -10.42 -2.53
CA VAL A 365 7.73 -10.55 -3.74
C VAL A 365 7.68 -11.99 -4.27
N LEU A 366 8.65 -12.84 -3.92
CA LEU A 366 8.76 -14.18 -4.51
C LEU A 366 7.58 -15.09 -4.18
N ASP A 367 7.06 -15.03 -2.96
CA ASP A 367 5.93 -15.87 -2.52
C ASP A 367 4.64 -15.58 -3.32
N PRO A 368 4.12 -14.33 -3.38
CA PRO A 368 2.95 -14.04 -4.20
C PRO A 368 3.22 -14.22 -5.71
N LEU A 369 4.45 -14.00 -6.17
CA LEU A 369 4.84 -14.28 -7.56
C LEU A 369 4.72 -15.77 -7.88
N GLN A 370 5.21 -16.64 -6.99
CA GLN A 370 5.11 -18.08 -7.16
C GLN A 370 3.64 -18.53 -7.21
N SER A 371 2.78 -17.97 -6.35
CA SER A 371 1.34 -18.25 -6.38
C SER A 371 0.72 -17.84 -7.72
N VAL A 372 1.02 -16.64 -8.23
CA VAL A 372 0.55 -16.20 -9.55
C VAL A 372 1.08 -17.12 -10.67
N LEU A 373 2.34 -17.57 -10.60
CA LEU A 373 2.92 -18.49 -11.59
C LEU A 373 2.20 -19.85 -11.60
N LYS A 374 1.84 -20.39 -10.43
CA LYS A 374 1.03 -21.62 -10.33
C LYS A 374 -0.36 -21.45 -10.95
N MET A 375 -0.91 -20.23 -10.90
CA MET A 375 -2.18 -19.92 -11.52
C MET A 375 -2.11 -19.79 -13.03
N VAL A 376 -0.97 -19.50 -13.66
CA VAL A 376 -0.83 -19.29 -15.13
C VAL A 376 -1.57 -20.32 -16.00
N PRO A 377 -1.44 -21.66 -15.80
CA PRO A 377 -2.17 -22.64 -16.58
C PRO A 377 -3.70 -22.56 -16.41
N ARG A 378 -4.18 -22.13 -15.23
CA ARG A 378 -5.61 -21.83 -14.98
C ARG A 378 -5.99 -20.46 -15.55
N ALA A 379 -5.10 -19.48 -15.46
CA ALA A 379 -5.29 -18.11 -15.91
C ALA A 379 -5.50 -18.04 -17.43
N SER A 380 -4.86 -18.90 -18.22
CA SER A 380 -5.13 -18.99 -19.66
C SER A 380 -6.60 -19.38 -19.94
N ARG A 381 -7.14 -20.36 -19.22
CA ARG A 381 -8.57 -20.72 -19.33
C ARG A 381 -9.47 -19.57 -18.90
N TRP A 382 -9.09 -18.87 -17.84
CA TRP A 382 -9.81 -17.69 -17.37
C TRP A 382 -9.76 -16.52 -18.36
N PHE A 383 -8.59 -16.25 -18.95
CA PHE A 383 -8.38 -15.19 -19.94
C PHE A 383 -9.25 -15.46 -21.18
N ASN A 384 -9.30 -16.71 -21.63
CA ASN A 384 -10.21 -17.14 -22.68
C ASN A 384 -11.70 -16.95 -22.32
N ASN A 385 -12.02 -16.86 -21.03
CA ASN A 385 -13.34 -16.55 -20.51
C ASN A 385 -13.57 -15.06 -20.22
N LEU A 386 -12.66 -14.14 -20.57
CA LEU A 386 -12.94 -12.71 -20.43
C LEU A 386 -14.07 -12.27 -21.36
N ALA A 387 -14.94 -11.36 -20.89
CA ALA A 387 -16.10 -10.92 -21.67
C ALA A 387 -15.70 -10.31 -23.03
N ILE A 388 -14.60 -9.56 -23.07
CA ILE A 388 -14.05 -9.00 -24.31
C ILE A 388 -13.62 -10.12 -25.25
N ILE A 389 -12.89 -11.11 -24.74
CA ILE A 389 -12.43 -12.25 -25.54
C ILE A 389 -13.63 -13.06 -26.02
N ARG A 390 -14.64 -13.30 -25.19
CA ARG A 390 -15.88 -13.97 -25.61
C ARG A 390 -16.61 -13.22 -26.72
N VAL A 391 -16.69 -11.90 -26.63
CA VAL A 391 -17.29 -11.05 -27.68
C VAL A 391 -16.49 -11.17 -28.98
N VAL A 392 -15.17 -11.11 -28.90
CA VAL A 392 -14.26 -11.24 -30.06
C VAL A 392 -14.31 -12.65 -30.65
N THR A 393 -14.28 -13.70 -29.83
CA THR A 393 -14.26 -15.10 -30.26
C THR A 393 -15.65 -15.68 -30.52
N ARG A 394 -16.72 -14.89 -30.34
CA ARG A 394 -18.15 -15.30 -30.46
C ARG A 394 -18.50 -16.59 -29.70
N ARG A 395 -17.79 -16.90 -28.63
CA ARG A 395 -18.07 -18.10 -27.82
C ARG A 395 -19.30 -17.84 -26.95
N ARG A 396 -20.30 -18.72 -27.03
CA ARG A 396 -21.41 -18.69 -26.08
C ARG A 396 -20.86 -18.97 -24.68
N PRO A 397 -21.36 -18.29 -23.65
CA PRO A 397 -20.97 -18.62 -22.30
C PRO A 397 -21.49 -20.03 -22.01
N GLU A 398 -20.58 -21.00 -21.90
CA GLU A 398 -20.81 -22.16 -21.05
C GLU A 398 -20.85 -21.64 -19.63
N PHE A 399 -22.02 -21.14 -19.23
CA PHE A 399 -22.34 -21.10 -17.81
C PHE A 399 -22.41 -22.56 -17.40
N ALA A 400 -21.31 -23.09 -16.87
CA ALA A 400 -21.43 -24.22 -15.97
C ALA A 400 -22.49 -23.79 -14.96
N PRO A 401 -23.67 -24.46 -14.91
CA PRO A 401 -24.65 -24.15 -13.88
C PRO A 401 -23.87 -24.23 -12.57
N ILE A 402 -23.92 -23.15 -11.78
CA ILE A 402 -23.35 -23.16 -10.45
C ILE A 402 -23.96 -24.41 -9.80
N PRO A 403 -23.16 -25.40 -9.40
CA PRO A 403 -23.69 -26.43 -8.55
C PRO A 403 -24.14 -25.66 -7.31
N LEU A 404 -25.45 -25.42 -7.21
CA LEU A 404 -26.07 -25.18 -5.93
C LEU A 404 -25.69 -26.43 -5.16
N ASN A 405 -24.64 -26.34 -4.34
CA ASN A 405 -24.27 -27.36 -3.38
C ASN A 405 -25.49 -27.52 -2.47
N LEU A 406 -26.42 -28.35 -2.92
CA LEU A 406 -27.54 -28.85 -2.14
C LEU A 406 -27.04 -29.75 -0.99
N GLU A 407 -25.74 -30.04 -0.92
CA GLU A 407 -25.09 -30.65 0.24
C GLU A 407 -25.05 -29.74 1.47
N ASP A 408 -25.14 -28.40 1.31
CA ASP A 408 -25.33 -27.46 2.42
C ASP A 408 -26.81 -27.09 2.64
N ALA A 409 -27.73 -27.70 1.88
CA ALA A 409 -29.14 -27.63 2.24
C ALA A 409 -29.34 -28.50 3.47
N ASP A 410 -29.93 -27.93 4.53
CA ASP A 410 -30.21 -28.59 5.80
C ASP A 410 -30.56 -30.08 5.60
N PRO A 411 -29.90 -31.02 6.30
CA PRO A 411 -30.16 -32.45 6.13
C PRO A 411 -31.65 -32.82 6.34
N GLU A 412 -32.42 -31.98 7.04
CA GLU A 412 -33.88 -32.10 7.14
C GLU A 412 -34.62 -31.94 5.80
N MET A 413 -34.18 -31.06 4.89
CA MET A 413 -34.80 -30.93 3.56
C MET A 413 -34.47 -32.10 2.63
N VAL A 414 -33.32 -32.75 2.83
CA VAL A 414 -32.97 -33.98 2.11
C VAL A 414 -33.83 -35.15 2.61
N SER A 415 -34.12 -35.21 3.91
CA SER A 415 -35.01 -36.23 4.50
C SER A 415 -36.46 -36.13 4.02
N LEU A 416 -36.97 -34.93 3.77
CA LEU A 416 -38.34 -34.74 3.25
C LEU A 416 -38.45 -35.20 1.79
N LYS A 417 -37.41 -34.99 0.98
CA LYS A 417 -37.38 -35.49 -0.40
C LYS A 417 -37.20 -37.00 -0.50
N SER A 418 -36.55 -37.65 0.48
CA SER A 418 -36.54 -39.11 0.54
C SER A 418 -37.89 -39.69 0.96
N LEU A 419 -38.65 -39.00 1.82
CA LEU A 419 -39.99 -39.45 2.24
C LEU A 419 -41.05 -39.27 1.16
N GLU A 420 -40.98 -38.20 0.36
CA GLU A 420 -41.90 -37.99 -0.77
C GLU A 420 -41.72 -39.05 -1.86
N LYS A 421 -40.49 -39.58 -2.01
CA LYS A 421 -40.14 -40.62 -2.98
C LYS A 421 -40.53 -42.05 -2.56
N GLU A 422 -40.96 -42.25 -1.30
CA GLU A 422 -41.54 -43.52 -0.83
C GLU A 422 -43.08 -43.52 -0.84
N SER A 423 -43.71 -42.39 -1.16
CA SER A 423 -45.18 -42.27 -1.23
C SER A 423 -45.79 -42.31 -2.65
N GLU A 424 -44.95 -42.41 -3.68
CA GLU A 424 -45.33 -42.75 -5.07
C GLU A 424 -44.90 -44.19 -5.37
#